data_AF-A0A356FT74-F1
#
_entry.id   AF-A0A356FT74-F1
#
_cell.length_a   1.000
_cell.length_b   1.000
_cell.length_c   1.000
_cell.angle_alpha   90.00
_cell.angle_beta   90.00
_cell.angle_gamma   90.00
#
_symmetry.space_group_name_H-M   'P 1'
#
loop_
_entity.id
_entity.type
_entity.pdbx_description
1 polymer ?
#
loop_
_entity_poly.entity_id
_entity_poly.type
_entity_poly.pdbx_seq_one_letter_code
_entity_poly.pdbx_strand_id
1 'polypeptide(L)'
;MSHLKDIHTEFYRMLSRSDKEVSLRQRGRVFWLYGLSGSGKSTLANALERALSERGILTKILDGDNIRSRLNSDLGFSDLDRKENIRRIAEV
;
A
#
# COMPACT_ATOMS: atom_id res chain seq x y z
N MET A 1 25.60 17.36 -3.27
CA MET A 1 25.01 17.00 -4.58
C MET A 1 25.78 15.84 -5.22
N SER A 2 25.82 14.64 -4.61
CA SER A 2 26.63 13.51 -5.13
C SER A 2 26.06 12.10 -4.92
N HIS A 3 24.87 11.90 -4.35
CA HIS A 3 24.37 10.55 -4.04
C HIS A 3 23.50 9.88 -5.10
N LEU A 4 23.12 10.58 -6.18
CA LEU A 4 22.23 10.01 -7.21
C LEU A 4 22.97 9.25 -8.32
N LYS A 5 24.31 9.33 -8.38
CA LYS A 5 25.12 8.70 -9.45
C LYS A 5 25.35 7.19 -9.25
N ASP A 6 25.11 6.66 -8.05
CA ASP A 6 25.30 5.24 -7.72
C ASP A 6 23.98 4.45 -7.69
N ILE A 7 22.85 5.08 -8.06
CA ILE A 7 21.54 4.43 -8.08
C ILE A 7 21.31 3.84 -9.48
N HIS A 8 21.62 2.55 -9.63
CA HIS A 8 21.27 1.79 -10.83
C HIS A 8 19.82 1.31 -10.74
N THR A 9 18.90 2.08 -11.32
CA THR A 9 17.48 1.72 -11.29
C THR A 9 17.16 0.67 -12.35
N GLU A 10 16.68 -0.49 -11.91
CA GLU A 10 16.26 -1.58 -12.81
C GLU A 10 14.82 -1.41 -13.31
N PHE A 11 14.21 -0.22 -13.20
CA PHE A 11 12.83 0.04 -13.61
C PHE A 11 12.55 -0.36 -15.07
N TYR A 12 13.55 -0.23 -15.95
CA TYR A 12 13.46 -0.63 -17.35
C TYR A 12 13.44 -2.16 -17.57
N ARG A 13 13.88 -2.96 -16.59
CA ARG A 13 13.79 -4.42 -16.60
C ARG A 13 12.54 -4.96 -15.91
N MET A 14 11.87 -4.12 -15.12
CA MET A 14 10.64 -4.51 -14.43
C MET A 14 9.49 -4.58 -15.43
N LEU A 15 8.61 -5.58 -15.24
CA LEU A 15 7.37 -5.65 -16.00
C LEU A 15 6.52 -4.40 -15.75
N SER A 16 5.97 -3.85 -16.82
CA SER A 16 5.08 -2.70 -16.74
C SER A 16 3.81 -3.07 -15.98
N ARG A 17 3.05 -2.05 -15.54
CA ARG A 17 1.72 -2.25 -14.98
C ARG A 17 0.83 -3.03 -15.95
N SER A 18 0.83 -2.68 -17.24
CA SER A 18 0.01 -3.31 -18.25
C SER A 18 0.34 -4.80 -18.40
N ASP A 19 1.62 -5.17 -18.41
CA ASP A 19 2.04 -6.57 -18.51
C ASP A 19 1.56 -7.39 -17.30
N LYS A 20 1.65 -6.81 -16.09
CA LYS A 20 1.16 -7.43 -14.87
C LYS A 20 -0.37 -7.60 -14.90
N GLU A 21 -1.10 -6.58 -15.33
CA GLU A 21 -2.57 -6.63 -15.44
C GLU A 21 -3.03 -7.69 -16.46
N VAL A 22 -2.32 -7.82 -17.60
CA VAL A 22 -2.56 -8.89 -18.59
C VAL A 22 -2.27 -10.27 -18.00
N SER A 23 -1.11 -10.44 -17.35
CA SER A 23 -0.72 -11.73 -16.74
C SER A 23 -1.70 -12.17 -15.64
N LEU A 24 -2.19 -11.24 -14.83
CA LEU A 24 -3.14 -11.52 -13.74
C LEU A 24 -4.60 -11.56 -14.23
N ARG A 25 -4.87 -11.16 -15.47
CA ARG A 25 -6.23 -10.93 -16.00
C ARG A 25 -7.07 -10.04 -15.09
N GLN A 26 -6.42 -9.05 -14.47
CA GLN A 26 -6.99 -8.19 -13.44
C GLN A 26 -6.42 -6.78 -13.56
N ARG A 27 -7.27 -5.76 -13.41
CA ARG A 27 -6.80 -4.37 -13.31
C ARG A 27 -6.45 -4.01 -11.87
N GLY A 28 -5.30 -3.36 -11.66
CA GLY A 28 -4.90 -2.82 -10.38
C GLY A 28 -5.78 -1.63 -9.98
N ARG A 29 -6.32 -1.65 -8.76
CA ARG A 29 -7.12 -0.57 -8.17
C ARG A 29 -6.70 -0.38 -6.72
N VAL A 30 -6.77 0.86 -6.25
CA VAL A 30 -6.51 1.24 -4.86
C VAL A 30 -7.79 1.78 -4.27
N PHE A 31 -8.21 1.24 -3.13
CA PHE A 31 -9.35 1.71 -2.36
C PHE A 31 -8.85 2.32 -1.06
N TRP A 32 -8.95 3.65 -0.94
CA TRP A 32 -8.50 4.36 0.25
C TRP A 32 -9.64 4.46 1.27
N LEU A 33 -9.56 3.66 2.34
CA LEU A 33 -10.53 3.70 3.44
C LEU A 33 -10.03 4.66 4.52
N TYR A 34 -10.74 5.77 4.73
CA TYR A 34 -10.41 6.76 5.76
C TYR A 34 -11.64 7.05 6.64
N GLY A 35 -11.39 7.53 7.87
CA GLY A 35 -12.43 7.72 8.87
C GLY A 35 -11.91 7.56 10.30
N LEU A 36 -12.74 7.94 11.28
CA LEU A 36 -12.42 7.92 12.70
C LEU A 36 -11.98 6.53 13.20
N SER A 37 -11.18 6.49 14.26
CA SER A 37 -10.89 5.21 14.93
C SER A 37 -12.19 4.54 15.37
N GLY A 38 -12.31 3.23 15.17
CA GLY A 38 -13.55 2.49 15.44
C GLY A 38 -14.66 2.61 14.39
N SER A 39 -14.51 3.42 13.32
CA SER A 39 -15.55 3.57 12.28
C SER A 39 -15.73 2.35 11.35
N GLY A 40 -15.07 1.22 11.64
CA GLY A 40 -15.21 -0.03 10.87
C GLY A 40 -14.33 -0.16 9.62
N LYS A 41 -13.31 0.69 9.41
CA LYS A 41 -12.43 0.64 8.22
C LYS A 41 -11.79 -0.74 8.00
N SER A 42 -11.11 -1.27 9.01
CA SER A 42 -10.43 -2.57 8.92
C SER A 42 -11.44 -3.72 8.82
N THR A 43 -12.62 -3.60 9.45
CA THR A 43 -13.72 -4.55 9.28
C THR A 43 -14.19 -4.63 7.83
N LEU A 44 -14.42 -3.47 7.20
CA LEU A 44 -14.81 -3.40 5.80
C LEU A 44 -13.71 -3.88 4.86
N ALA A 45 -12.45 -3.51 5.11
CA ALA A 45 -11.29 -3.96 4.33
C ALA A 45 -11.18 -5.49 4.30
N ASN A 46 -11.28 -6.13 5.48
CA ASN A 46 -11.23 -7.58 5.60
C ASN A 46 -12.41 -8.28 4.92
N ALA A 47 -13.61 -7.74 5.04
CA ALA A 47 -14.79 -8.28 4.36
C ALA A 47 -14.66 -8.18 2.83
N LEU A 48 -14.15 -7.05 2.33
CA LEU A 48 -13.90 -6.83 0.91
C LEU A 48 -12.82 -7.76 0.35
N GLU A 49 -11.71 -7.94 1.08
CA GLU A 49 -10.62 -8.85 0.70
C GLU A 49 -11.15 -10.29 0.55
N ARG A 50 -11.94 -10.78 1.52
CA ARG A 50 -12.56 -12.11 1.44
C ARG A 50 -13.47 -12.26 0.23
N ALA A 51 -14.39 -11.31 0.04
CA ALA A 51 -15.34 -11.35 -1.07
C ALA A 51 -14.66 -11.27 -2.46
N LEU A 52 -13.54 -10.54 -2.58
CA LEU A 52 -12.76 -10.48 -3.82
C LEU A 52 -11.92 -11.75 -4.02
N SER A 53 -11.32 -12.28 -2.95
CA SER A 53 -10.56 -13.53 -3.00
C SER A 53 -11.44 -14.72 -3.42
N GLU A 54 -12.69 -14.79 -2.95
CA GLU A 54 -13.67 -15.81 -3.36
C GLU A 54 -14.00 -15.75 -4.86
N ARG A 55 -13.79 -14.58 -5.49
CA ARG A 55 -13.96 -14.37 -6.94
C ARG A 55 -12.66 -14.57 -7.73
N GLY A 56 -11.60 -15.04 -7.09
CA GLY A 56 -10.27 -15.22 -7.70
C GLY A 56 -9.52 -13.92 -7.97
N ILE A 57 -9.93 -12.80 -7.34
CA ILE A 57 -9.28 -11.50 -7.50
C ILE A 57 -8.17 -11.36 -6.46
N LEU A 58 -6.94 -11.17 -6.91
CA LEU A 58 -5.79 -10.95 -6.04
C LEU A 58 -5.94 -9.59 -5.34
N THR A 59 -5.87 -9.60 -4.01
CA THR A 59 -6.04 -8.42 -3.18
C THR A 59 -4.97 -8.36 -2.09
N LYS A 60 -4.71 -7.14 -1.62
CA LYS A 60 -3.80 -6.90 -0.52
C LYS A 60 -4.29 -5.72 0.30
N ILE A 61 -4.43 -5.91 1.60
CA ILE A 61 -4.71 -4.82 2.54
C ILE A 61 -3.39 -4.16 2.97
N LEU A 62 -3.34 -2.84 2.82
CA LEU A 62 -2.32 -1.97 3.44
C LEU A 62 -2.98 -1.26 4.63
N ASP A 63 -2.70 -1.72 5.83
CA ASP A 63 -3.26 -1.17 7.07
C ASP A 63 -2.21 -0.33 7.79
N GLY A 64 -2.60 0.90 8.17
CA GLY A 64 -1.71 1.88 8.77
C GLY A 64 -1.13 1.42 10.10
N ASP A 65 -1.89 0.67 10.90
CA ASP A 65 -1.42 0.15 12.20
C ASP A 65 -0.44 -1.02 11.98
N ASN A 66 -0.70 -1.88 10.99
CA ASN A 66 0.22 -2.95 10.61
C ASN A 66 1.55 -2.42 10.05
N ILE A 67 1.52 -1.38 9.22
CA ILE A 67 2.72 -0.74 8.66
C ILE A 67 3.51 0.00 9.75
N ARG A 68 2.79 0.65 10.69
CA ARG A 68 3.35 1.30 11.88
C ARG A 68 4.11 0.34 12.79
N SER A 69 3.67 -0.91 12.90
CA SER A 69 4.38 -1.93 13.67
C SER A 69 5.72 -2.38 13.04
N ARG A 70 5.97 -2.06 11.76
CA ARG A 70 7.16 -2.51 11.01
C ARG A 70 7.88 -1.34 10.33
N LEU A 71 7.45 -0.98 9.13
CA LEU A 71 8.14 0.00 8.26
C LEU A 71 8.21 1.40 8.87
N ASN A 72 7.25 1.74 9.73
CA ASN A 72 7.13 3.03 10.39
C ASN A 72 7.25 2.92 11.91
N SER A 73 8.02 1.93 12.38
CA SER A 73 8.26 1.70 13.81
C SER A 73 9.06 2.81 14.49
N ASP A 74 9.72 3.66 13.71
CA ASP A 74 10.40 4.88 14.13
C ASP A 74 9.46 6.07 14.37
N LEU A 75 8.19 6.00 13.91
CA LEU A 75 7.26 7.12 13.95
C LEU A 75 6.38 7.13 15.22
N GLY A 76 6.48 8.22 15.99
CA GLY A 76 5.62 8.53 17.14
C GLY A 76 4.22 9.00 16.74
N PHE A 77 3.38 9.42 17.69
CA PHE A 77 1.97 9.80 17.43
C PHE A 77 1.76 11.29 17.13
N SER A 78 2.83 12.06 16.96
CA SER A 78 2.76 13.49 16.64
C SER A 78 2.13 13.75 15.27
N ASP A 79 1.67 14.97 15.02
CA ASP A 79 1.07 15.34 13.73
C ASP A 79 2.07 15.22 12.57
N LEU A 80 3.35 15.50 12.83
CA LEU A 80 4.43 15.33 11.85
C LEU A 80 4.64 13.84 11.52
N ASP A 81 4.67 12.98 12.54
CA ASP A 81 4.82 11.54 12.36
C ASP A 81 3.61 10.93 11.64
N ARG A 82 2.40 11.42 11.92
CA ARG A 82 1.18 11.01 11.20
C ARG A 82 1.25 11.36 9.72
N LYS A 83 1.74 12.56 9.40
CA LYS A 83 1.90 13.00 8.01
C LYS A 83 2.93 12.16 7.27
N GLU A 84 4.07 11.88 7.88
CA GLU A 84 5.11 11.04 7.30
C GLU A 84 4.66 9.58 7.14
N ASN A 85 3.89 9.06 8.10
CA ASN A 85 3.29 7.73 8.00
C ASN A 85 2.40 7.61 6.76
N ILE A 86 1.55 8.60 6.50
CA ILE A 86 0.69 8.63 5.30
C ILE A 86 1.53 8.71 4.02
N ARG A 87 2.58 9.54 4.00
CA ARG A 87 3.47 9.69 2.83
C ARG A 87 4.18 8.37 2.49
N ARG A 88 4.76 7.69 3.49
CA ARG A 88 5.44 6.40 3.27
C ARG A 88 4.49 5.31 2.77
N ILE A 89 3.26 5.28 3.28
CA ILE A 89 2.23 4.33 2.81
C ILE A 89 1.82 4.61 1.37
N ALA A 90 1.76 5.88 0.95
CA ALA A 90 1.37 6.24 -0.42
C ALA A 90 2.44 5.91 -1.48
N GLU A 91 3.70 5.76 -1.07
CA GLU A 91 4.84 5.45 -1.95
C GLU A 91 5.12 3.94 -2.09
N VAL A 92 4.39 3.09 -1.34
CA VAL A 92 4.51 1.63 -1.34
C VAL A 92 3.31 0.99 -2.02
#